data_AF-A0A976KNI6-F1
#
_entry.id   AF-A0A976KNI6-F1
#
_cell.length_a   1.000
_cell.length_b   1.000
_cell.length_c   1.000
_cell.angle_alpha   90.00
_cell.angle_beta   90.00
_cell.angle_gamma   90.00
#
_symmetry.space_group_name_H-M   'P 1'
#
loop_
_entity.id
_entity.type
_entity.pdbx_description
1 polymer ?
#
loop_
_entity_poly.entity_id
_entity_poly.type
_entity_poly.pdbx_seq_one_letter_code
_entity_poly.pdbx_strand_id
1 'polypeptide(L)'
;MPAILRNILFFVGYISLVGPPRAIELKAYADRKQDELAGKPLYIVMLVEFILRGGLILLLAVTIESLLGDQQYELYRLDIFLGALIVSGACHSCAYYLAFGVLRKKRRSNRVYRFGRNFSYAVIPAFFSAGIVLAWQNFNQKIPFEGGLVEKAFIITWAVFLLAGLIEATIAKRQPTGLGDKLHDNEN
;
A
#
# COMPACT_ATOMS: atom_id res chain seq x y z
N MET A 1 21.19 -3.33 -5.19
CA MET A 1 20.55 -3.88 -3.97
C MET A 1 20.63 -5.39 -4.03
N PRO A 2 21.08 -6.09 -2.97
CA PRO A 2 21.15 -7.55 -2.97
C PRO A 2 19.76 -8.16 -3.20
N ALA A 3 19.70 -9.25 -3.97
CA ALA A 3 18.44 -9.86 -4.40
C ALA A 3 17.52 -10.25 -3.23
N ILE A 4 18.11 -10.69 -2.12
CA ILE A 4 17.41 -11.06 -0.89
C ILE A 4 16.65 -9.86 -0.32
N LEU A 5 17.31 -8.69 -0.19
CA LEU A 5 16.69 -7.50 0.38
C LEU A 5 15.53 -7.00 -0.49
N ARG A 6 15.64 -7.10 -1.82
CA ARG A 6 14.55 -6.78 -2.74
C ARG A 6 13.32 -7.65 -2.48
N ASN A 7 13.51 -8.96 -2.32
CA ASN A 7 12.42 -9.90 -2.13
C ASN A 7 11.73 -9.70 -0.78
N ILE A 8 12.49 -9.39 0.27
CA ILE A 8 11.95 -9.05 1.60
C ILE A 8 11.08 -7.78 1.51
N LEU A 9 11.62 -6.70 0.93
CA LEU A 9 10.87 -5.45 0.77
C LEU A 9 9.60 -5.64 -0.06
N PHE A 10 9.69 -6.46 -1.11
CA PHE A 10 8.54 -6.82 -1.91
C PHE A 10 7.47 -7.56 -1.09
N PHE A 11 7.86 -8.58 -0.32
CA PHE A 11 6.94 -9.37 0.49
C PHE A 11 6.28 -8.54 1.59
N VAL A 12 7.07 -7.71 2.29
CA VAL A 12 6.56 -6.77 3.30
C VAL A 12 5.58 -5.79 2.67
N GLY A 13 5.92 -5.20 1.52
CA GLY A 13 5.01 -4.33 0.77
C GLY A 13 3.73 -5.06 0.35
N TYR A 14 3.84 -6.30 -0.10
CA TYR A 14 2.70 -7.08 -0.55
C TYR A 14 1.70 -7.35 0.58
N ILE A 15 2.19 -7.85 1.73
CA ILE A 15 1.39 -8.13 2.92
C ILE A 15 0.78 -6.86 3.52
N SER A 16 1.57 -5.79 3.61
CA SER A 16 1.11 -4.51 4.17
C SER A 16 0.11 -3.76 3.29
N LEU A 17 -0.34 -4.34 2.17
CA LEU A 17 -1.21 -3.72 1.17
C LEU A 17 -0.63 -2.45 0.49
N VAL A 18 0.58 -2.02 0.86
CA VAL A 18 1.29 -0.88 0.27
C VAL A 18 1.79 -1.21 -1.13
N GLY A 19 2.33 -2.42 -1.30
CA GLY A 19 2.94 -2.89 -2.54
C GLY A 19 1.95 -2.92 -3.72
N PRO A 20 2.48 -2.86 -4.95
CA PRO A 20 1.67 -2.84 -6.16
C PRO A 20 0.85 -4.13 -6.31
N PRO A 21 -0.42 -4.04 -6.74
CA PRO A 21 -1.20 -5.22 -7.13
C PRO A 21 -0.55 -5.96 -8.31
N ARG A 22 -0.72 -7.28 -8.35
CA ARG A 22 -0.22 -8.16 -9.41
C ARG A 22 -1.32 -8.79 -10.25
N ALA A 23 -2.56 -8.32 -10.13
CA ALA A 23 -3.72 -8.89 -10.81
C ALA A 23 -3.54 -9.13 -12.32
N ILE A 24 -2.81 -8.26 -13.04
CA ILE A 24 -2.54 -8.46 -14.48
C ILE A 24 -1.61 -9.65 -14.71
N GLU A 25 -0.59 -9.82 -13.88
CA GLU A 25 0.31 -10.97 -13.96
C GLU A 25 -0.38 -12.26 -13.56
N LEU A 26 -1.18 -12.21 -12.48
CA LEU A 26 -1.99 -13.33 -12.01
C LEU A 26 -2.98 -13.78 -13.09
N LYS A 27 -3.71 -12.84 -13.70
CA LYS A 27 -4.62 -13.13 -14.82
C LYS A 27 -3.87 -13.78 -15.98
N ALA A 28 -2.76 -13.18 -16.41
CA ALA A 28 -2.02 -13.68 -17.55
C ALA A 28 -1.23 -14.97 -17.24
N TYR A 29 -1.08 -15.36 -15.97
CA TYR A 29 -0.60 -16.67 -15.57
C TYR A 29 -1.74 -17.68 -15.61
N ALA A 30 -2.88 -17.37 -15.01
CA ALA A 30 -4.07 -18.22 -15.00
C ALA A 30 -4.58 -18.55 -16.42
N ASP A 31 -4.62 -17.55 -17.31
CA ASP A 31 -5.03 -17.74 -18.71
C ASP A 31 -4.10 -18.72 -19.45
N ARG A 32 -2.78 -18.67 -19.17
CA ARG A 32 -1.79 -19.59 -19.77
C ARG A 32 -1.87 -21.00 -19.21
N LYS A 33 -2.23 -21.13 -17.94
CA LYS A 33 -2.33 -22.42 -17.22
C LYS A 33 -3.72 -23.05 -17.29
N GLN A 34 -4.72 -22.34 -17.85
CA GLN A 34 -6.13 -22.74 -17.83
C GLN A 34 -6.63 -23.01 -16.40
N ASP A 35 -6.22 -22.15 -15.47
CA ASP A 35 -6.52 -22.26 -14.03
C ASP A 35 -7.90 -21.66 -13.67
N GLU A 36 -8.30 -21.68 -12.40
CA GLU A 36 -9.62 -21.22 -11.92
C GLU A 36 -9.96 -19.76 -12.26
N LEU A 37 -8.93 -18.92 -12.39
CA LEU A 37 -9.06 -17.50 -12.74
C LEU A 37 -8.98 -17.25 -14.26
N ALA A 38 -8.81 -18.28 -15.08
CA ALA A 38 -8.73 -18.15 -16.53
C ALA A 38 -10.03 -17.58 -17.12
N GLY A 39 -9.91 -16.65 -18.05
CA GLY A 39 -11.04 -16.00 -18.72
C GLY A 39 -11.85 -15.05 -17.83
N LYS A 40 -11.51 -14.91 -16.54
CA LYS A 40 -12.20 -13.97 -15.65
C LYS A 40 -11.79 -12.52 -15.97
N PRO A 41 -12.71 -11.55 -15.88
CA PRO A 41 -12.38 -10.15 -16.08
C PRO A 41 -11.42 -9.64 -14.99
N LEU A 42 -10.60 -8.64 -15.33
CA LEU A 42 -9.52 -8.13 -14.47
C LEU A 42 -10.01 -7.68 -13.09
N TYR A 43 -11.21 -7.10 -13.00
CA TYR A 43 -11.77 -6.65 -11.73
C TYR A 43 -12.04 -7.80 -10.75
N ILE A 44 -12.37 -9.00 -11.25
CA ILE A 44 -12.54 -10.19 -10.39
C ILE A 44 -11.19 -10.64 -9.88
N VAL A 45 -10.17 -10.72 -10.74
CA VAL A 45 -8.82 -11.15 -10.34
C VAL A 45 -8.22 -10.19 -9.30
N MET A 46 -8.42 -8.88 -9.48
CA MET A 46 -8.03 -7.88 -8.48
C MET A 46 -8.78 -8.02 -7.16
N LEU A 47 -10.10 -8.28 -7.20
CA LEU A 47 -10.89 -8.45 -5.98
C LEU A 47 -10.39 -9.67 -5.19
N VAL A 48 -10.15 -10.79 -5.87
CA VAL A 48 -9.57 -12.00 -5.26
C VAL A 48 -8.20 -11.70 -4.66
N GLU A 49 -7.31 -11.04 -5.40
CA GLU A 49 -6.00 -10.64 -4.88
C GLU A 49 -6.12 -9.73 -3.65
N PHE A 50 -7.02 -8.74 -3.69
CA PHE A 50 -7.22 -7.81 -2.57
C PHE A 50 -7.76 -8.54 -1.34
N ILE A 51 -8.70 -9.48 -1.49
CA ILE A 51 -9.22 -10.30 -0.39
C ILE A 51 -8.11 -11.15 0.22
N LEU A 52 -7.27 -11.80 -0.61
CA LEU A 52 -6.15 -12.59 -0.11
C LEU A 52 -5.15 -11.74 0.69
N ARG A 53 -4.78 -10.57 0.16
CA ARG A 53 -3.89 -9.63 0.87
C ARG A 53 -4.55 -9.07 2.13
N GLY A 54 -5.87 -8.83 2.10
CA GLY A 54 -6.70 -8.46 3.24
C GLY A 54 -6.70 -9.54 4.33
N GLY A 55 -6.79 -10.81 3.95
CA GLY A 55 -6.65 -11.93 4.88
C GLY A 55 -5.27 -11.96 5.54
N LEU A 56 -4.21 -11.73 4.77
CA LEU A 56 -2.83 -11.69 5.30
C LEU A 56 -2.62 -10.54 6.30
N ILE A 57 -3.16 -9.35 6.03
CA ILE A 57 -3.04 -8.23 6.98
C ILE A 57 -3.88 -8.46 8.24
N LEU A 58 -5.03 -9.12 8.15
CA LEU A 58 -5.82 -9.51 9.32
C LEU A 58 -5.12 -10.57 10.17
N LEU A 59 -4.51 -11.58 9.54
CA LEU A 59 -3.68 -12.56 10.26
C LEU A 59 -2.52 -11.88 10.98
N LEU A 60 -1.89 -10.89 10.35
CA LEU A 60 -0.87 -10.07 10.97
C LEU A 60 -1.43 -9.27 12.16
N ALA A 61 -2.63 -8.69 12.02
CA ALA A 61 -3.32 -7.97 13.10
C ALA A 61 -3.50 -8.84 14.34
N VAL A 62 -4.11 -10.00 14.17
CA VAL A 62 -4.38 -10.97 15.25
C VAL A 62 -3.08 -11.47 15.87
N THR A 63 -2.03 -11.68 15.07
CA THR A 63 -0.72 -12.08 15.57
C THR A 63 -0.10 -10.99 16.44
N ILE A 64 -0.16 -9.73 16.00
CA ILE A 64 0.38 -8.59 16.76
C ILE A 64 -0.42 -8.40 18.07
N GLU A 65 -1.73 -8.45 18.00
CA GLU A 65 -2.63 -8.36 19.15
C GLU A 65 -2.34 -9.47 20.17
N SER A 66 -2.20 -10.72 19.73
CA SER A 66 -1.87 -11.86 20.60
C SER A 66 -0.51 -11.72 21.28
N LEU A 67 0.45 -11.03 20.67
CA LEU A 67 1.80 -10.82 21.22
C LEU A 67 1.87 -9.64 22.20
N LEU A 68 1.11 -8.58 21.94
CA LEU A 68 1.11 -7.36 22.76
C LEU A 68 0.08 -7.40 23.90
N GLY A 69 -1.00 -8.14 23.71
CA GLY A 69 -2.19 -8.12 24.55
C GLY A 69 -3.13 -6.96 24.21
N ASP A 70 -4.42 -7.17 24.44
CA ASP A 70 -5.52 -6.27 24.07
C ASP A 70 -5.28 -4.83 24.56
N GLN A 71 -4.84 -4.67 25.81
CA GLN A 71 -4.62 -3.36 26.42
C GLN A 71 -3.58 -2.53 25.64
N GLN A 72 -2.46 -3.15 25.23
CA GLN A 72 -1.42 -2.43 24.48
C GLN A 72 -1.86 -2.17 23.04
N TYR A 73 -2.57 -3.13 22.45
CA TYR A 73 -3.12 -3.01 21.10
C TYR A 73 -4.08 -1.82 20.98
N GLU A 74 -5.00 -1.68 21.94
CA GLU A 74 -5.92 -0.54 22.03
C GLU A 74 -5.20 0.76 22.38
N LEU A 75 -4.28 0.74 23.36
CA LEU A 75 -3.53 1.93 23.79
C LEU A 75 -2.80 2.59 22.62
N TYR A 76 -2.21 1.78 21.73
CA TYR A 76 -1.49 2.26 20.56
C TYR A 76 -2.37 2.44 19.31
N ARG A 77 -3.68 2.18 19.40
CA ARG A 77 -4.65 2.31 18.31
C ARG A 77 -4.20 1.57 17.03
N LEU A 78 -3.71 0.34 17.21
CA LEU A 78 -3.18 -0.47 16.11
C LEU A 78 -4.25 -0.87 15.10
N ASP A 79 -5.51 -0.94 15.52
CA ASP A 79 -6.69 -1.07 14.67
C ASP A 79 -6.78 0.06 13.64
N ILE A 80 -6.59 1.32 14.06
CA ILE A 80 -6.60 2.50 13.18
C ILE A 80 -5.42 2.43 12.19
N PHE A 81 -4.25 2.02 12.66
CA PHE A 81 -3.07 1.84 11.82
C PHE A 81 -3.32 0.82 10.69
N LEU A 82 -3.78 -0.37 11.05
CA LEU A 82 -4.03 -1.45 10.09
C LEU A 82 -5.21 -1.12 9.17
N GLY A 83 -6.27 -0.50 9.70
CA GLY A 83 -7.39 0.01 8.92
C GLY A 83 -6.95 1.03 7.87
N ALA A 84 -6.05 1.95 8.21
CA ALA A 84 -5.49 2.91 7.26
C ALA A 84 -4.67 2.23 6.15
N LEU A 85 -3.91 1.17 6.46
CA LEU A 85 -3.21 0.36 5.45
C LEU A 85 -4.19 -0.34 4.49
N ILE A 86 -5.31 -0.87 5.01
CA ILE A 86 -6.35 -1.48 4.18
C ILE A 86 -6.98 -0.45 3.24
N VAL A 87 -7.39 0.70 3.76
CA VAL A 87 -7.97 1.80 2.97
C VAL A 87 -6.97 2.28 1.91
N SER A 88 -5.71 2.47 2.31
CA SER A 88 -4.63 2.84 1.39
C SER A 88 -4.44 1.78 0.29
N GLY A 89 -4.45 0.50 0.63
CA GLY A 89 -4.35 -0.59 -0.32
C GLY A 89 -5.52 -0.66 -1.30
N ALA A 90 -6.72 -0.35 -0.82
CA ALA A 90 -7.92 -0.27 -1.66
C ALA A 90 -7.78 0.91 -2.66
N CYS A 91 -7.34 2.08 -2.20
CA CYS A 91 -7.04 3.22 -3.06
C CYS A 91 -5.97 2.88 -4.11
N HIS A 92 -4.89 2.18 -3.71
CA HIS A 92 -3.85 1.73 -4.63
C HIS A 92 -4.40 0.76 -5.69
N SER A 93 -5.21 -0.21 -5.28
CA SER A 93 -5.82 -1.20 -6.16
C SER A 93 -6.81 -0.56 -7.14
N CYS A 94 -7.59 0.41 -6.67
CA CYS A 94 -8.48 1.20 -7.52
C CYS A 94 -7.69 2.01 -8.54
N ALA A 95 -6.62 2.70 -8.13
CA ALA A 95 -5.77 3.45 -9.04
C ALA A 95 -5.09 2.56 -10.09
N TYR A 96 -4.66 1.35 -9.68
CA TYR A 96 -4.12 0.34 -10.59
C TYR A 96 -5.15 -0.09 -11.64
N TYR A 97 -6.39 -0.37 -11.23
CA TYR A 97 -7.47 -0.71 -12.14
C TYR A 97 -7.80 0.41 -13.12
N LEU A 98 -7.96 1.63 -12.61
CA LEU A 98 -8.27 2.78 -13.45
C LEU A 98 -7.15 3.03 -14.46
N ALA A 99 -5.89 2.91 -14.03
CA ALA A 99 -4.74 3.08 -14.89
C ALA A 99 -4.64 2.01 -15.98
N PHE A 100 -4.74 0.73 -15.63
CA PHE A 100 -4.39 -0.36 -16.56
C PHE A 100 -5.58 -1.16 -17.09
N GLY A 101 -6.73 -1.13 -16.42
CA GLY A 101 -7.96 -1.78 -16.85
C GLY A 101 -8.90 -0.87 -17.64
N VAL A 102 -8.90 0.44 -17.39
CA VAL A 102 -9.87 1.38 -17.97
C VAL A 102 -9.22 2.37 -18.94
N LEU A 103 -8.12 3.01 -18.53
CA LEU A 103 -7.50 4.09 -19.30
C LEU A 103 -6.65 3.55 -20.45
N ARG A 104 -7.03 3.90 -21.69
CA ARG A 104 -6.27 3.53 -22.90
C ARG A 104 -5.04 4.42 -23.16
N LYS A 105 -5.04 5.66 -22.66
CA LYS A 105 -3.96 6.63 -22.93
C LYS A 105 -2.80 6.43 -21.94
N LYS A 106 -1.66 5.92 -22.42
CA LYS A 106 -0.44 5.64 -21.63
C LYS A 106 -0.03 6.77 -20.66
N ARG A 107 0.02 8.02 -21.15
CA ARG A 107 0.38 9.19 -20.32
C ARG A 107 -0.61 9.43 -19.18
N ARG A 108 -1.91 9.24 -19.41
CA ARG A 108 -2.96 9.44 -18.39
C ARG A 108 -2.98 8.28 -17.39
N SER A 109 -2.85 7.05 -17.89
CA SER A 109 -2.71 5.83 -17.10
C SER A 109 -1.56 5.94 -16.10
N ASN A 110 -0.35 6.26 -16.57
CA ASN A 110 0.84 6.40 -15.71
C ASN A 110 0.68 7.47 -14.63
N ARG A 111 0.01 8.59 -14.94
CA ARG A 111 -0.27 9.65 -13.95
C ARG A 111 -1.23 9.19 -12.87
N VAL A 112 -2.33 8.54 -13.25
CA VAL A 112 -3.34 8.04 -12.31
C VAL A 112 -2.72 6.99 -11.38
N TYR A 113 -1.95 6.06 -11.94
CA TYR A 113 -1.28 5.04 -11.13
C TYR A 113 -0.27 5.68 -10.16
N ARG A 114 0.57 6.61 -10.62
CA ARG A 114 1.51 7.32 -9.74
C ARG A 114 0.82 8.06 -8.61
N PHE A 115 -0.28 8.73 -8.91
CA PHE A 115 -1.04 9.43 -7.89
C PHE A 115 -1.52 8.46 -6.80
N GLY A 116 -2.19 7.37 -7.18
CA GLY A 116 -2.66 6.37 -6.21
C GLY A 116 -1.54 5.67 -5.45
N ARG A 117 -0.45 5.34 -6.13
CA ARG A 117 0.76 4.77 -5.52
C ARG A 117 1.37 5.73 -4.51
N ASN A 118 1.61 6.99 -4.89
CA ASN A 118 2.26 7.98 -4.02
C ASN A 118 1.36 8.37 -2.84
N PHE A 119 0.04 8.44 -3.05
CA PHE A 119 -0.94 8.58 -1.97
C PHE A 119 -0.79 7.47 -0.94
N SER A 120 -0.67 6.23 -1.41
CA SER A 120 -0.53 5.07 -0.54
C SER A 120 0.82 5.02 0.16
N TYR A 121 1.89 5.37 -0.55
CA TYR A 121 3.24 5.38 0.01
C TYR A 121 3.45 6.49 1.04
N ALA A 122 2.70 7.59 0.97
CA ALA A 122 2.78 8.69 1.94
C ALA A 122 2.29 8.28 3.34
N VAL A 123 1.47 7.23 3.45
CA VAL A 123 0.96 6.70 4.73
C VAL A 123 2.10 6.12 5.59
N ILE A 124 3.09 5.49 4.97
CA ILE A 124 4.20 4.82 5.67
C ILE A 124 5.11 5.80 6.44
N PRO A 125 5.69 6.84 5.82
CA PRO A 125 6.48 7.82 6.56
C PRO A 125 5.64 8.59 7.58
N ALA A 126 4.33 8.78 7.33
CA ALA A 126 3.43 9.41 8.27
C ALA A 126 3.24 8.58 9.55
N PHE A 127 3.06 7.27 9.42
CA PHE A 127 3.03 6.39 10.58
C PHE A 127 4.37 6.27 11.28
N PHE A 128 5.47 6.28 10.53
CA PHE A 128 6.80 6.29 11.14
C PHE A 128 7.01 7.54 12.00
N SER A 129 6.61 8.73 11.52
CA SER A 129 6.72 9.96 12.32
C SER A 129 5.80 9.96 13.53
N ALA A 130 4.56 9.48 13.37
CA ALA A 130 3.62 9.29 14.47
C ALA A 130 4.18 8.34 15.54
N GLY A 131 4.77 7.23 15.11
CA GLY A 131 5.41 6.24 16.00
C GLY A 131 6.59 6.82 16.77
N ILE A 132 7.42 7.67 16.15
CA ILE A 132 8.51 8.36 16.86
C ILE A 132 7.97 9.29 17.95
N VAL A 133 6.94 10.07 17.64
CA VAL A 133 6.33 11.01 18.60
C VAL A 133 5.66 10.24 19.75
N LEU A 134 5.01 9.13 19.43
CA LEU A 134 4.39 8.24 20.41
C LEU A 134 5.41 7.58 21.32
N ALA A 135 6.53 7.09 20.76
CA ALA A 135 7.65 6.58 21.54
C ALA A 135 8.23 7.68 22.46
N TRP A 136 8.40 8.91 21.95
CA TRP A 136 8.84 10.04 22.76
C TRP A 136 7.86 10.35 23.90
N GLN A 137 6.54 10.35 23.67
CA GLN A 137 5.55 10.52 24.74
C GLN A 137 5.71 9.44 25.81
N ASN A 138 5.87 8.18 25.40
CA ASN A 138 6.06 7.06 26.31
C ASN A 138 7.35 7.18 27.15
N PHE A 139 8.48 7.54 26.52
CA PHE A 139 9.75 7.77 27.22
C PHE A 139 9.68 8.91 28.23
N ASN A 140 8.85 9.92 27.99
CA ASN A 140 8.66 11.07 28.87
C ASN A 140 7.46 10.90 29.82
N GLN A 141 6.93 9.69 29.97
CA GLN A 141 5.81 9.37 30.86
C GLN A 141 4.54 10.22 30.60
N LYS A 142 4.36 10.67 29.36
CA LYS A 142 3.15 11.39 28.94
C LYS A 142 2.07 10.40 28.54
N ILE A 143 0.80 10.81 28.67
CA ILE A 143 -0.31 9.96 28.24
C ILE A 143 -0.24 9.84 26.70
N PRO A 144 -0.29 8.61 26.14
CA PRO A 144 -0.31 8.41 24.70
C PRO A 144 -1.42 9.23 24.02
N PHE A 145 -1.10 9.85 22.88
CA PHE A 145 -2.01 10.70 22.11
C PHE A 145 -2.46 12.00 22.81
N GLU A 146 -1.89 12.33 23.97
CA GLU A 146 -2.20 13.57 24.67
C GLU A 146 -1.75 14.81 23.87
N GLY A 147 -2.60 15.83 23.80
CA GLY A 147 -2.32 17.10 23.11
C GLY A 147 -2.36 17.05 21.57
N GLY A 148 -2.75 15.90 20.99
CA GLY A 148 -2.92 15.72 19.55
C GLY A 148 -1.62 15.79 18.74
N LEU A 149 -0.46 15.66 19.40
CA LEU A 149 0.84 15.79 18.76
C LEU A 149 1.12 14.64 17.79
N VAL A 150 0.69 13.42 18.13
CA VAL A 150 0.86 12.22 17.30
C VAL A 150 0.06 12.37 16.00
N GLU A 151 -1.20 12.79 16.09
CA GLU A 151 -2.08 13.05 14.95
C GLU A 151 -1.55 14.18 14.07
N LYS A 152 -1.06 15.28 14.67
CA LYS A 152 -0.44 16.38 13.92
C LYS A 152 0.80 15.92 13.17
N ALA A 153 1.67 15.14 13.81
CA ALA A 153 2.88 14.61 13.18
C ALA A 153 2.53 13.70 11.99
N PHE A 154 1.54 12.83 12.15
CA PHE A 154 1.00 12.02 11.07
C PHE A 154 0.50 12.90 9.92
N ILE A 155 -0.45 13.81 10.18
CA ILE A 155 -1.10 14.63 9.15
C ILE A 155 -0.09 15.50 8.40
N ILE A 156 0.83 16.17 9.11
CA ILE A 156 1.84 17.03 8.49
C ILE A 156 2.76 16.20 7.61
N THR A 157 3.24 15.06 8.12
CA THR A 157 4.15 14.19 7.36
C THR A 157 3.46 13.62 6.13
N TRP A 158 2.23 13.13 6.30
CA TRP A 158 1.40 12.63 5.22
C TRP A 158 1.16 13.70 4.15
N ALA A 159 0.80 14.93 4.54
CA ALA A 159 0.59 16.03 3.62
C ALA A 159 1.86 16.40 2.84
N VAL A 160 3.02 16.46 3.51
CA VAL A 160 4.31 16.75 2.86
C VAL A 160 4.66 15.69 1.83
N PHE A 161 4.57 14.40 2.18
CA PHE A 161 4.87 13.30 1.26
C PHE A 161 3.83 13.15 0.15
N LEU A 162 2.56 13.46 0.43
CA LEU A 162 1.51 13.51 -0.59
C LEU A 162 1.76 14.62 -1.60
N LEU A 163 2.13 15.83 -1.15
CA LEU A 163 2.50 16.95 -2.02
C LEU A 163 3.73 16.62 -2.88
N ALA A 164 4.77 16.04 -2.28
CA ALA A 164 5.93 15.55 -3.03
C ALA A 164 5.53 14.49 -4.07
N GLY A 165 4.62 13.59 -3.70
CA GLY A 165 4.03 12.58 -4.57
C GLY A 165 3.22 13.16 -5.73
N LEU A 166 2.45 14.22 -5.49
CA LEU A 166 1.69 14.95 -6.51
C LEU A 166 2.62 15.63 -7.52
N ILE A 167 3.69 16.25 -7.02
CA ILE A 167 4.73 16.86 -7.85
C ILE A 167 5.41 15.79 -8.73
N GLU A 168 5.76 14.62 -8.17
CA GLU A 168 6.31 13.51 -8.95
C GLU A 168 5.33 13.00 -10.01
N ALA A 169 4.05 12.82 -9.64
CA ALA A 169 3.02 12.32 -10.55
C ALA A 169 2.79 13.24 -11.75
N THR A 170 2.95 14.56 -11.58
CA THR A 170 2.74 15.55 -12.62
C THR A 170 3.96 15.76 -13.52
N ILE A 171 5.17 15.79 -12.94
CA ILE A 171 6.42 16.13 -13.64
C ILE A 171 7.06 14.90 -14.29
N ALA A 172 7.03 13.74 -13.65
CA ALA A 172 7.79 12.60 -14.11
C ALA A 172 7.28 12.10 -15.49
N LYS A 173 8.21 11.93 -16.44
CA LYS A 173 7.91 11.43 -17.80
C LYS A 173 8.19 9.94 -17.99
N ARG A 174 9.01 9.35 -17.11
CA ARG A 174 9.36 7.92 -17.12
C ARG A 174 8.14 7.03 -16.87
N GLN A 175 8.31 5.72 -16.85
CA GLN A 175 7.26 4.83 -16.36
C GLN A 175 7.23 4.75 -14.83
N PRO A 176 6.09 4.35 -14.24
CA PRO A 176 6.04 4.03 -12.83
C PRO A 176 6.92 2.81 -12.54
N THR A 177 7.73 2.92 -11.50
CA THR A 177 8.58 1.83 -11.01
C THR A 177 7.77 0.85 -10.16
N GLY A 178 8.23 -0.41 -10.09
CA GLY A 178 7.60 -1.46 -9.29
C GLY A 178 6.40 -2.13 -9.96
N LEU A 179 6.12 -1.80 -11.22
CA LEU A 179 5.22 -2.61 -12.05
C LEU A 179 5.96 -3.89 -12.43
N GLY A 180 5.27 -5.03 -12.40
CA GLY A 180 5.88 -6.30 -12.79
C GLY A 180 6.14 -6.41 -14.29
N ASP A 181 6.98 -7.37 -14.70
CA ASP A 181 7.58 -7.46 -16.04
C ASP A 181 6.54 -7.45 -17.18
N LYS A 182 5.34 -8.03 -16.97
CA LYS A 182 4.29 -8.04 -18.00
C LYS A 182 3.70 -6.67 -18.32
N LEU A 183 3.79 -5.71 -17.41
CA LEU A 183 3.39 -4.33 -17.67
C LEU A 183 4.48 -3.54 -18.39
N HIS A 184 5.72 -4.05 -18.39
CA HIS A 184 6.80 -3.58 -19.25
C HIS A 184 6.74 -4.19 -20.65
N ASP A 185 6.21 -5.41 -20.81
CA ASP A 185 6.16 -6.12 -22.10
C ASP A 185 4.93 -5.81 -22.97
N ASN A 186 3.81 -5.34 -22.41
CA ASN A 186 2.64 -4.86 -23.17
C ASN A 186 2.91 -3.54 -23.95
N GLU A 187 4.19 -3.25 -24.21
CA GLU A 187 4.70 -1.97 -24.66
C GLU A 187 5.52 -2.04 -25.96
N ASN A 188 5.62 -3.22 -26.58
CA ASN A 188 6.14 -3.41 -27.94
C ASN A 188 5.05 -3.97 -28.85
#